data_AF-A0A642VBP4-F1
#
_entry.id   AF-A0A642VBP4-F1
#
_cell.length_a   1.000
_cell.length_b   1.000
_cell.length_c   1.000
_cell.angle_alpha   90.00
_cell.angle_beta   90.00
_cell.angle_gamma   90.00
#
_symmetry.space_group_name_H-M   'P 1'
#
loop_
_entity.id
_entity.type
_entity.pdbx_description
1 polymer ?
#
loop_
_entity_poly.entity_id
_entity_poly.type
_entity_poly.pdbx_seq_one_letter_code
_entity_poly.pdbx_strand_id
1 'polypeptide(L)'
;MAAAGAASRRAPASFNSLYKGSRLVQVVQPEFKDLLSRRKEEYSRPVRQVIYSTPASNHRRDYGLKRAMPKPLDSRYITVDNLDTPYGFTEYNPGSSKSLVRKRLQSLAQSSIPIPRKSKDRPELSPLLYGSSNTQEQKFDPKFLQSLRSEFIQWLQSQSKTLQALYDNPRELERLAQQFLDGTRIGSGSNEPEHAPLGTAGLNYSLPGVVYNQPEGITATRFVPGRRLERNGHVVATAGVVAMSDVGGSVNVNNNWDDKNRIRQNLENFTVKRLKIAPNSGQALLTVQPHSRTNNRPGQLTPRTPTNYVSSSNDSIRTHNESNALYKLINNSLFS
;
A
#
# COMPACT_ATOMS: atom_id res chain seq x y z
N MET A 1 46.42 8.41 36.38
CA MET A 1 45.90 9.02 35.13
C MET A 1 44.41 8.68 35.01
N ALA A 2 43.53 9.52 35.54
CA ALA A 2 42.08 9.37 35.40
C ALA A 2 41.56 10.62 34.67
N ALA A 3 41.18 10.46 33.41
CA ALA A 3 40.58 11.52 32.63
C ALA A 3 39.14 11.76 33.15
N ALA A 4 38.97 12.86 33.88
CA ALA A 4 37.65 13.34 34.28
C ALA A 4 36.86 13.72 33.02
N GLY A 5 35.84 12.92 32.71
CA GLY A 5 34.92 13.16 31.61
C GLY A 5 34.19 14.48 31.82
N ALA A 6 34.52 15.48 30.99
CA ALA A 6 33.82 16.74 30.92
C ALA A 6 32.37 16.48 30.47
N ALA A 7 31.46 16.38 31.44
CA ALA A 7 30.03 16.41 31.18
C ALA A 7 29.71 17.77 30.53
N SER A 8 29.56 17.77 29.21
CA SER A 8 29.08 18.89 28.42
C SER A 8 27.76 19.36 29.01
N ARG A 9 27.81 20.46 29.78
CA ARG A 9 26.62 21.14 30.30
C ARG A 9 25.86 21.70 29.10
N ARG A 10 24.93 20.92 28.56
CA ARG A 10 23.99 21.39 27.54
C ARG A 10 23.30 22.64 28.09
N ALA A 11 23.33 23.73 27.31
CA ALA A 11 22.59 24.94 27.62
C ALA A 11 21.12 24.58 27.98
N PRO A 12 20.48 25.32 28.91
CA PRO A 12 19.11 25.02 29.30
C PRO A 12 18.23 25.00 28.04
N ALA A 13 17.58 23.87 27.80
CA ALA A 13 16.73 23.69 26.63
C ALA A 13 15.63 24.75 26.66
N SER A 14 15.54 25.56 25.60
CA SER A 14 14.46 26.54 25.48
C SER A 14 13.10 25.81 25.43
N PHE A 15 12.06 26.45 25.96
CA PHE A 15 10.70 25.90 25.93
C PHE A 15 10.29 25.43 24.52
N ASN A 16 10.64 26.19 23.48
CA ASN A 16 10.35 25.85 22.10
C ASN A 16 11.01 24.53 21.67
N SER A 17 12.25 24.26 22.10
CA SER A 17 12.93 23.00 21.82
C SER A 17 12.23 21.82 22.50
N LEU A 18 11.82 22.00 23.76
CA LEU A 18 11.06 20.98 24.50
C LEU A 18 9.68 20.74 23.90
N TYR A 19 8.97 21.80 23.50
CA TYR A 19 7.66 21.71 22.88
C TYR A 19 7.72 20.99 21.53
N LYS A 20 8.67 21.34 20.66
CA LYS A 20 8.90 20.65 19.38
C LYS A 20 9.23 19.17 19.57
N GLY A 21 9.93 18.82 20.65
CA GLY A 21 10.24 17.44 21.02
C GLY A 21 9.13 16.71 21.78
N SER A 22 8.03 17.39 22.13
CA SER A 22 6.96 16.81 22.94
C SER A 22 6.14 15.78 22.15
N ARG A 23 5.59 14.80 22.85
CA ARG A 23 4.73 13.76 22.24
C ARG A 23 3.42 14.32 21.66
N LEU A 24 2.95 15.47 22.18
CA LEU A 24 1.71 16.10 21.70
C LEU A 24 1.89 16.67 20.29
N VAL A 25 3.03 17.32 20.03
CA VAL A 25 3.35 17.90 18.71
C VAL A 25 3.66 16.81 17.67
N GLN A 26 4.11 15.64 18.12
CA GLN A 26 4.35 14.48 17.24
C GLN A 26 3.05 13.82 16.74
N VAL A 27 1.88 14.19 17.29
CA VAL A 27 0.61 13.66 16.81
C VAL A 27 0.26 14.30 15.48
N VAL A 28 0.22 13.50 14.42
CA VAL A 28 -0.11 13.97 13.08
C VAL A 28 -1.59 14.32 13.02
N GLN A 29 -1.89 15.54 12.55
CA GLN A 29 -3.26 15.97 12.30
C GLN A 29 -3.73 15.43 10.94
N PRO A 30 -4.95 14.89 10.85
CA PRO A 30 -5.48 14.42 9.58
C PRO A 30 -5.70 15.60 8.61
N GLU A 31 -5.47 15.38 7.32
CA GLU A 31 -5.71 16.40 6.31
C GLU A 31 -7.22 16.67 6.17
N PHE A 32 -7.61 17.93 5.96
CA PHE A 32 -9.01 18.35 5.88
C PHE A 32 -9.82 17.60 4.80
N LYS A 33 -9.15 17.19 3.70
CA LYS A 33 -9.76 16.40 2.62
C LYS A 33 -10.20 15.01 3.10
N ASP A 34 -9.40 14.35 3.94
CA ASP A 34 -9.73 13.03 4.49
C ASP A 34 -10.92 13.10 5.48
N LEU A 35 -11.16 14.26 6.11
CA LEU A 35 -12.28 14.47 7.04
C LEU A 35 -13.62 14.70 6.33
N LEU A 36 -13.61 15.13 5.06
CA LEU A 36 -14.82 15.37 4.27
C LEU A 36 -15.32 14.12 3.53
N SER A 37 -14.44 13.16 3.24
CA SER A 37 -14.74 11.86 2.63
C SER A 37 -15.46 10.86 3.57
N ARG A 38 -16.36 11.35 4.44
CA ARG A 38 -16.96 10.65 5.61
C ARG A 38 -17.73 9.34 5.32
N ARG A 39 -17.90 8.89 4.07
CA ARG A 39 -18.80 7.76 3.77
C ARG A 39 -18.16 6.50 3.13
N LYS A 40 -16.95 6.55 2.58
CA LYS A 40 -16.35 5.34 1.92
C LYS A 40 -14.89 5.05 2.27
N GLU A 41 -14.07 6.05 2.57
CA GLU A 41 -12.61 5.86 2.69
C GLU A 41 -12.13 5.58 4.12
N GLU A 42 -12.91 5.98 5.13
CA GLU A 42 -12.60 5.81 6.55
C GLU A 42 -12.42 4.32 6.96
N TYR A 43 -12.99 3.39 6.18
CA TYR A 43 -12.87 1.95 6.44
C TYR A 43 -11.58 1.33 5.87
N SER A 44 -10.95 1.96 4.87
CA SER A 44 -9.84 1.38 4.11
C SER A 44 -8.49 1.48 4.83
N ARG A 45 -8.15 2.66 5.35
CA ARG A 45 -6.83 2.99 5.93
C ARG A 45 -6.98 3.78 7.24
N PRO A 46 -6.01 3.71 8.16
CA PRO A 46 -6.03 4.57 9.35
C PRO A 46 -5.78 6.03 8.94
N VAL A 47 -6.74 6.90 9.24
CA VAL A 47 -6.63 8.35 9.00
C VAL A 47 -6.08 9.08 10.23
N ARG A 48 -6.44 8.59 11.43
CA ARG A 48 -6.07 9.19 12.71
C ARG A 48 -5.02 8.36 13.43
N GLN A 49 -4.16 9.04 14.17
CA GLN A 49 -3.23 8.39 15.07
C GLN A 49 -3.97 7.82 16.28
N VAL A 50 -3.69 6.55 16.57
CA VAL A 50 -4.21 5.87 17.76
C VAL A 50 -3.32 6.21 18.94
N ILE A 51 -3.92 6.77 20.00
CA ILE A 51 -3.28 7.07 21.27
C ILE A 51 -3.64 5.95 22.25
N TYR A 52 -2.62 5.46 22.97
CA TYR A 52 -2.77 4.43 23.99
C TYR A 52 -2.49 5.02 25.37
N SER A 53 -3.33 4.67 26.34
CA SER A 53 -3.12 4.97 27.76
C SER A 53 -2.83 3.70 28.56
N THR A 54 -1.95 3.81 29.55
CA THR A 54 -1.67 2.70 30.49
C THR A 54 -2.90 2.40 31.33
N PRO A 55 -3.07 1.20 31.90
CA PRO A 55 -4.23 0.90 32.75
C PRO A 55 -4.42 1.90 33.90
N ALA A 56 -3.33 2.32 34.55
CA ALA A 56 -3.37 3.28 35.66
C ALA A 56 -3.74 4.70 35.23
N SER A 57 -3.30 5.14 34.04
CA SER A 57 -3.68 6.42 33.46
C SER A 57 -5.11 6.39 32.92
N ASN A 58 -5.53 5.28 32.29
CA ASN A 58 -6.90 5.06 31.83
C ASN A 58 -7.91 5.08 32.98
N HIS A 59 -7.57 4.52 34.15
CA HIS A 59 -8.38 4.63 35.36
C HIS A 59 -8.60 6.10 35.79
N ARG A 60 -7.58 6.93 35.62
CA ARG A 60 -7.65 8.40 35.85
C ARG A 60 -8.18 9.18 34.64
N ARG A 61 -8.52 8.48 33.55
CA ARG A 61 -8.95 9.05 32.26
C ARG A 61 -7.94 10.03 31.66
N ASP A 62 -6.67 9.83 31.96
CA ASP A 62 -5.56 10.63 31.46
C ASP A 62 -4.93 9.95 30.24
N TYR A 63 -4.87 10.69 29.14
CA TYR A 63 -4.26 10.28 27.88
C TYR A 63 -3.11 11.20 27.47
N GLY A 64 -2.68 12.11 28.36
CA GLY A 64 -1.70 13.16 28.04
C GLY A 64 -2.26 14.21 27.08
N LEU A 65 -3.56 14.45 27.14
CA LEU A 65 -4.29 15.45 26.34
C LEU A 65 -4.65 16.67 27.21
N LYS A 66 -5.27 17.69 26.60
CA LYS A 66 -5.62 18.94 27.30
C LYS A 66 -6.52 18.72 28.53
N ARG A 67 -7.42 17.73 28.48
CA ARG A 67 -8.37 17.40 29.54
C ARG A 67 -8.48 15.89 29.72
N ALA A 68 -8.92 15.48 30.91
CA ALA A 68 -9.27 14.08 31.18
C ALA A 68 -10.55 13.69 30.42
N MET A 69 -10.62 12.41 30.01
CA MET A 69 -11.76 11.86 29.27
C MET A 69 -12.96 11.55 30.17
N PRO A 70 -14.19 11.50 29.64
CA PRO A 70 -15.38 11.23 30.44
C PRO A 70 -15.39 9.78 30.98
N LYS A 71 -16.02 9.59 32.15
CA LYS A 71 -16.03 8.30 32.88
C LYS A 71 -16.57 7.10 32.08
N PRO A 72 -17.60 7.21 31.21
CA PRO A 72 -18.11 6.08 30.45
C PRO A 72 -17.12 5.46 29.45
N LEU A 73 -16.02 6.15 29.15
CA LEU A 73 -14.99 5.65 28.23
C LEU A 73 -14.15 4.55 28.91
N ASP A 74 -14.31 3.28 28.54
CA ASP A 74 -13.47 2.20 29.08
C ASP A 74 -12.27 1.84 28.17
N SER A 75 -12.29 2.26 26.90
CA SER A 75 -11.26 1.90 25.93
C SER A 75 -9.91 2.56 26.23
N ARG A 76 -8.86 1.74 26.39
CA ARG A 76 -7.45 2.21 26.48
C ARG A 76 -6.92 2.86 25.22
N TYR A 77 -7.62 2.71 24.10
CA TYR A 77 -7.25 3.27 22.81
C TYR A 77 -8.28 4.31 22.38
N ILE A 78 -7.78 5.45 21.94
CA ILE A 78 -8.59 6.53 21.36
C ILE A 78 -7.92 7.06 20.11
N THR A 79 -8.71 7.70 19.27
CA THR A 79 -8.22 8.60 18.22
C THR A 79 -8.76 9.99 18.49
N VAL A 80 -7.97 11.02 18.26
CA VAL A 80 -8.35 12.41 18.52
C VAL A 80 -8.48 13.14 17.19
N ASP A 81 -9.57 13.89 17.05
CA ASP A 81 -9.80 14.81 15.93
C ASP A 81 -9.27 16.19 16.29
N ASN A 82 -9.74 16.74 17.41
CA ASN A 82 -9.39 18.08 17.88
C ASN A 82 -9.06 18.06 19.36
N LEU A 83 -7.93 18.65 19.76
CA LEU A 83 -7.51 18.74 21.16
C LEU A 83 -8.46 19.58 22.02
N ASP A 84 -9.01 20.65 21.44
CA ASP A 84 -9.99 21.53 22.08
C ASP A 84 -10.95 22.05 21.01
N THR A 85 -12.24 21.83 21.24
CA THR A 85 -13.31 22.40 20.44
C THR A 85 -13.75 23.74 21.03
N PRO A 86 -14.47 24.61 20.28
CA PRO A 86 -15.04 25.84 20.83
C PRO A 86 -15.94 25.61 22.05
N TYR A 87 -16.47 24.39 22.19
CA TYR A 87 -17.30 23.96 23.31
C TYR A 87 -16.49 23.53 24.55
N GLY A 88 -15.16 23.60 24.49
CA GLY A 88 -14.29 23.28 25.61
C GLY A 88 -14.17 21.78 25.91
N PHE A 89 -14.26 20.92 24.90
CA PHE A 89 -13.94 19.50 25.08
C PHE A 89 -13.08 18.97 23.92
N THR A 90 -12.36 17.89 24.17
CA THR A 90 -11.58 17.19 23.15
C THR A 90 -12.49 16.32 22.30
N GLU A 91 -12.44 16.48 20.98
CA GLU A 91 -13.18 15.63 20.05
C GLU A 91 -12.39 14.32 19.85
N TYR A 92 -13.00 13.21 20.25
CA TYR A 92 -12.33 11.91 20.21
C TYR A 92 -13.30 10.81 19.78
N ASN A 93 -12.73 9.76 19.21
CA ASN A 93 -13.44 8.52 18.92
C ASN A 93 -12.87 7.38 19.77
N PRO A 94 -13.71 6.68 20.56
CA PRO A 94 -13.26 5.55 21.35
C PRO A 94 -12.95 4.35 20.45
N GLY A 95 -11.84 3.68 20.70
CA GLY A 95 -11.60 2.34 20.16
C GLY A 95 -10.21 2.09 19.59
N SER A 96 -10.00 0.82 19.28
CA SER A 96 -8.74 0.26 18.80
C SER A 96 -8.89 -0.44 17.46
N SER A 97 -10.02 -0.27 16.77
CA SER A 97 -10.41 -1.12 15.64
C SER A 97 -9.30 -1.28 14.61
N LYS A 98 -8.70 -0.16 14.16
CA LYS A 98 -7.61 -0.17 13.17
C LYS A 98 -6.29 -0.74 13.71
N SER A 99 -5.95 -0.46 14.98
CA SER A 99 -4.71 -0.99 15.59
C SER A 99 -4.81 -2.51 15.83
N LEU A 100 -5.98 -3.01 16.21
CA LEU A 100 -6.25 -4.44 16.31
C LEU A 100 -6.26 -5.11 14.95
N VAL A 101 -6.84 -4.50 13.91
CA VAL A 101 -6.77 -5.01 12.53
C VAL A 101 -5.31 -5.13 12.10
N ARG A 102 -4.48 -4.10 12.32
CA ARG A 102 -3.03 -4.17 12.04
C ARG A 102 -2.35 -5.33 12.78
N LYS A 103 -2.59 -5.49 14.09
CA LYS A 103 -2.02 -6.59 14.88
C LYS A 103 -2.46 -7.96 14.36
N ARG A 104 -3.74 -8.10 13.96
CA ARG A 104 -4.26 -9.33 13.36
C ARG A 104 -3.60 -9.62 12.02
N LEU A 105 -3.44 -8.62 11.15
CA LEU A 105 -2.71 -8.78 9.89
C LEU A 105 -1.25 -9.19 10.11
N GLN A 106 -0.56 -8.59 11.08
CA GLN A 106 0.80 -8.99 11.46
C GLN A 106 0.86 -10.42 11.98
N SER A 107 -0.17 -10.85 12.74
CA SER A 107 -0.25 -12.23 13.24
C SER A 107 -0.44 -13.27 12.13
N LEU A 108 -0.92 -12.87 10.94
CA LEU A 108 -0.98 -13.77 9.79
C LEU A 108 0.42 -14.18 9.32
N ALA A 109 1.41 -13.33 9.59
CA ALA A 109 2.82 -13.54 9.25
C ALA A 109 3.03 -13.85 7.76
N GLN A 110 2.13 -13.32 6.93
CA GLN A 110 2.17 -13.39 5.48
C GLN A 110 2.88 -12.15 4.95
N SER A 111 3.92 -12.35 4.14
CA SER A 111 4.58 -11.24 3.46
C SER A 111 3.60 -10.51 2.54
N SER A 112 3.53 -9.19 2.69
CA SER A 112 2.79 -8.32 1.78
C SER A 112 3.63 -7.98 0.58
N ILE A 113 3.06 -8.07 -0.62
CA ILE A 113 3.73 -7.59 -1.84
C ILE A 113 3.82 -6.07 -1.73
N PRO A 114 5.04 -5.49 -1.64
CA PRO A 114 5.19 -4.06 -1.48
C PRO A 114 4.77 -3.34 -2.77
N ILE A 115 4.17 -2.16 -2.62
CA ILE A 115 3.97 -1.23 -3.71
C ILE A 115 5.36 -0.71 -4.10
N PRO A 116 5.80 -0.89 -5.36
CA PRO A 116 7.10 -0.40 -5.81
C PRO A 116 7.15 1.11 -5.61
N ARG A 117 8.21 1.61 -4.97
CA ARG A 117 8.45 3.05 -4.90
C ARG A 117 9.00 3.49 -6.25
N LYS A 118 8.22 4.27 -7.00
CA LYS A 118 8.75 5.11 -8.07
C LYS A 118 9.38 6.37 -7.45
N SER A 119 10.37 6.22 -6.56
CA SER A 119 11.00 7.39 -5.93
C SER A 119 12.19 7.87 -6.75
N LYS A 120 12.15 9.16 -7.09
CA LYS A 120 13.15 9.94 -7.85
C LYS A 120 14.52 10.10 -7.14
N ASP A 121 14.57 9.94 -5.81
CA ASP A 121 15.75 10.28 -5.00
C ASP A 121 16.45 9.09 -4.32
N ARG A 122 15.99 7.85 -4.54
CA ARG A 122 16.70 6.66 -4.07
C ARG A 122 16.66 5.57 -5.15
N PRO A 123 17.80 5.21 -5.77
CA PRO A 123 17.85 4.04 -6.62
C PRO A 123 17.41 2.83 -5.79
N GLU A 124 16.68 1.97 -6.45
CA GLU A 124 15.96 0.82 -5.92
C GLU A 124 16.64 0.17 -4.72
N LEU A 125 15.92 0.07 -3.60
CA LEU A 125 16.27 -0.89 -2.57
C LEU A 125 16.38 -2.25 -3.26
N SER A 126 17.57 -2.86 -3.16
CA SER A 126 18.02 -4.12 -3.77
C SER A 126 16.92 -4.99 -4.44
N PRO A 127 17.11 -5.44 -5.70
CA PRO A 127 16.17 -6.30 -6.44
C PRO A 127 15.75 -7.59 -5.70
N LEU A 128 16.49 -7.97 -4.67
CA LEU A 128 16.18 -9.07 -3.76
C LEU A 128 14.85 -8.89 -3.01
N LEU A 129 14.40 -7.65 -2.78
CA LEU A 129 13.14 -7.34 -2.06
C LEU A 129 11.97 -7.00 -3.00
N TYR A 130 12.27 -6.52 -4.21
CA TYR A 130 11.30 -6.07 -5.19
C TYR A 130 11.52 -6.89 -6.45
N GLY A 131 10.88 -8.06 -6.51
CA GLY A 131 10.86 -8.85 -7.75
C GLY A 131 10.48 -7.94 -8.92
N SER A 132 11.32 -7.96 -9.96
CA SER A 132 11.19 -7.17 -11.19
C SER A 132 9.73 -7.15 -11.65
N SER A 133 9.03 -6.04 -11.39
CA SER A 133 7.65 -5.88 -11.82
C SER A 133 7.63 -4.98 -13.03
N ASN A 134 7.35 -5.60 -14.18
CA ASN A 134 6.92 -5.06 -15.47
C ASN A 134 6.84 -3.52 -15.56
N THR A 135 7.66 -2.99 -16.46
CA THR A 135 7.54 -1.68 -17.10
C THR A 135 6.10 -1.45 -17.56
N GLN A 136 5.28 -0.78 -16.75
CA GLN A 136 4.04 -0.22 -17.25
C GLN A 136 4.39 0.95 -18.18
N GLU A 137 3.91 0.86 -19.41
CA GLU A 137 3.96 1.93 -20.41
C GLU A 137 3.37 3.22 -19.81
N GLN A 138 4.19 4.25 -19.70
CA GLN A 138 3.76 5.56 -19.23
C GLN A 138 3.32 6.39 -20.45
N LYS A 139 2.02 6.61 -20.58
CA LYS A 139 1.48 7.56 -21.56
C LYS A 139 1.70 8.97 -21.03
N PHE A 140 2.55 9.74 -21.72
CA PHE A 140 2.75 11.16 -21.43
C PHE A 140 1.70 12.02 -22.15
N ASP A 141 1.24 13.09 -21.50
CA ASP A 141 0.36 14.08 -22.13
C ASP A 141 1.14 14.82 -23.24
N PRO A 142 0.66 14.86 -24.50
CA PRO A 142 1.34 15.54 -25.60
C PRO A 142 1.62 17.02 -25.34
N LYS A 143 0.79 17.71 -24.54
CA LYS A 143 1.02 19.13 -24.20
C LYS A 143 2.23 19.30 -23.28
N PHE A 144 2.44 18.35 -22.36
CA PHE A 144 3.60 18.34 -21.49
C PHE A 144 4.89 18.09 -22.28
N LEU A 145 4.86 17.16 -23.24
CA LEU A 145 6.00 16.91 -24.14
C LEU A 145 6.37 18.14 -24.99
N GLN A 146 5.37 18.92 -25.41
CA GLN A 146 5.62 20.18 -26.13
C GLN A 146 6.33 21.23 -25.26
N SER A 147 6.03 21.29 -23.96
CA SER A 147 6.67 22.24 -23.04
C SER A 147 8.16 21.96 -22.82
N LEU A 148 8.58 20.69 -22.90
CA LEU A 148 9.95 20.25 -22.73
C LEU A 148 10.82 20.45 -23.98
N ARG A 149 10.20 20.86 -25.09
CA ARG A 149 10.86 20.93 -26.38
C ARG A 149 11.97 21.97 -26.41
N SER A 150 11.75 23.15 -25.83
CA SER A 150 12.77 24.20 -25.76
C SER A 150 13.96 23.77 -24.90
N GLU A 151 13.69 23.07 -23.80
CA GLU A 151 14.74 22.53 -22.92
C GLU A 151 15.54 21.42 -23.62
N PHE A 152 14.87 20.55 -24.39
CA PHE A 152 15.53 19.50 -25.16
C PHE A 152 16.48 20.07 -26.22
N ILE A 153 16.05 21.11 -26.94
CA ILE A 153 16.89 21.76 -27.96
C ILE A 153 18.12 22.40 -27.31
N GLN A 154 17.96 23.08 -26.18
CA GLN A 154 19.08 23.65 -25.42
C GLN A 154 20.04 22.56 -24.92
N TRP A 155 19.50 21.44 -24.43
CA TRP A 155 20.30 20.29 -24.01
C TRP A 155 21.06 19.66 -25.18
N LEU A 156 20.45 19.48 -26.35
CA LEU A 156 21.11 18.97 -27.55
C LEU A 156 22.27 19.87 -27.99
N GLN A 157 22.09 21.20 -27.94
CA GLN A 157 23.14 22.16 -28.24
C GLN A 157 24.33 22.03 -27.27
N SER A 158 24.08 21.72 -25.99
CA SER A 158 25.14 21.48 -25.00
C SER A 158 25.91 20.17 -25.21
N GLN A 159 25.30 19.17 -25.84
CA GLN A 159 25.92 17.87 -26.16
C GLN A 159 26.76 17.90 -27.46
N SER A 160 27.03 19.11 -27.98
CA SER A 160 27.95 19.40 -29.09
C SER A 160 27.68 18.69 -30.42
N LYS A 161 26.43 18.26 -30.68
CA LYS A 161 26.05 17.68 -31.98
C LYS A 161 25.33 18.71 -32.84
N THR A 162 25.83 18.94 -34.06
CA THR A 162 25.14 19.74 -35.06
C THR A 162 23.80 19.07 -35.40
N LEU A 163 22.70 19.82 -35.32
CA LEU A 163 21.34 19.31 -35.57
C LEU A 163 21.22 18.61 -36.95
N GLN A 164 22.04 19.01 -37.92
CA GLN A 164 22.12 18.39 -39.24
C GLN A 164 22.65 16.95 -39.21
N ALA A 165 23.65 16.62 -38.39
CA ALA A 165 24.17 15.25 -38.30
C ALA A 165 23.18 14.29 -37.62
N LEU A 166 22.25 14.82 -36.82
CA LEU A 166 21.16 14.08 -36.20
C LEU A 166 19.98 13.87 -37.14
N TYR A 167 19.86 14.69 -38.21
CA TYR A 167 18.85 14.52 -39.26
C TYR A 167 19.08 13.24 -40.06
N ASP A 168 20.35 12.91 -40.31
CA ASP A 168 20.75 11.74 -41.07
C ASP A 168 20.59 10.42 -40.29
N ASN A 169 20.55 10.50 -38.94
CA ASN A 169 20.51 9.33 -38.05
C ASN A 169 19.33 9.38 -37.05
N PRO A 170 18.10 9.03 -37.48
CA PRO A 170 16.90 9.11 -36.63
C PRO A 170 16.97 8.21 -35.38
N ARG A 171 17.68 7.08 -35.45
CA ARG A 171 17.89 6.18 -34.29
C ARG A 171 18.73 6.81 -33.20
N GLU A 172 19.69 7.66 -33.57
CA GLU A 172 20.53 8.34 -32.61
C GLU A 172 19.76 9.46 -31.92
N LEU A 173 18.90 10.16 -32.65
CA LEU A 173 17.96 11.13 -32.08
C LEU A 173 17.00 10.46 -31.09
N GLU A 174 16.46 9.27 -31.40
CA GLU A 174 15.63 8.50 -30.48
C GLU A 174 16.39 8.14 -29.19
N ARG A 175 17.63 7.66 -29.31
CA ARG A 175 18.49 7.34 -28.16
C ARG A 175 18.79 8.57 -27.31
N LEU A 176 19.05 9.72 -27.93
CA LEU A 176 19.32 10.99 -27.24
C LEU A 176 18.06 11.57 -26.61
N ALA A 177 16.90 11.42 -27.25
CA ALA A 177 15.62 11.79 -26.67
C ALA A 177 15.31 10.93 -25.45
N GLN A 178 15.56 9.61 -25.50
CA GLN A 178 15.45 8.73 -24.33
C GLN A 178 16.41 9.16 -23.23
N GLN A 179 17.69 9.38 -23.55
CA GLN A 179 18.70 9.84 -22.59
C GLN A 179 18.33 11.21 -21.97
N PHE A 180 17.74 12.11 -22.76
CA PHE A 180 17.22 13.37 -22.26
C PHE A 180 16.03 13.13 -21.35
N LEU A 181 15.04 12.33 -21.75
CA LEU A 181 13.88 12.02 -20.90
C LEU A 181 14.27 11.31 -19.60
N ASP A 182 15.34 10.52 -19.61
CA ASP A 182 15.90 9.87 -18.43
C ASP A 182 16.69 10.86 -17.54
N GLY A 183 17.37 11.84 -18.14
CA GLY A 183 18.25 12.80 -17.46
C GLY A 183 17.59 14.11 -17.03
N THR A 184 16.74 14.68 -17.88
CA THR A 184 15.73 15.64 -17.44
C THR A 184 14.83 14.87 -16.52
N ARG A 185 14.86 15.29 -15.26
CA ARG A 185 14.08 14.80 -14.14
C ARG A 185 12.57 15.04 -14.35
N ILE A 186 12.07 14.79 -15.56
CA ILE A 186 10.69 14.66 -15.94
C ILE A 186 10.17 13.54 -15.06
N GLY A 187 9.63 13.97 -13.94
CA GLY A 187 8.77 13.11 -13.17
C GLY A 187 7.77 12.59 -14.17
N SER A 188 7.71 11.27 -14.30
CA SER A 188 6.45 10.63 -14.53
C SER A 188 5.42 11.41 -13.71
N GLY A 189 4.66 12.28 -14.36
CA GLY A 189 3.44 12.81 -13.82
C GLY A 189 2.47 11.64 -13.81
N SER A 190 2.82 10.58 -13.08
CA SER A 190 1.82 9.62 -12.70
C SER A 190 0.81 10.47 -11.94
N ASN A 191 -0.44 10.42 -12.39
CA ASN A 191 -1.58 10.84 -11.59
C ASN A 191 -1.71 9.99 -10.30
N GLU A 192 -0.60 9.39 -9.83
CA GLU A 192 -0.52 8.73 -8.56
C GLU A 192 -0.60 9.84 -7.52
N PRO A 193 -1.59 9.78 -6.62
CA PRO A 193 -1.76 10.81 -5.62
C PRO A 193 -0.43 10.98 -4.87
N GLU A 194 -0.01 12.21 -4.66
CA GLU A 194 1.20 12.58 -3.89
C GLU A 194 1.26 11.86 -2.51
N HIS A 195 0.11 11.40 -2.02
CA HIS A 195 -0.09 10.67 -0.78
C HIS A 195 -0.31 9.16 -0.95
N ALA A 196 0.14 8.57 -2.06
CA ALA A 196 0.03 7.13 -2.29
C ALA A 196 0.83 6.34 -1.23
N PRO A 197 0.24 5.26 -0.67
CA PRO A 197 0.93 4.40 0.28
C PRO A 197 2.17 3.77 -0.35
N LEU A 198 3.30 3.86 0.34
CA LEU A 198 4.57 3.33 -0.15
C LEU A 198 4.88 1.96 0.47
N GLY A 199 5.42 1.05 -0.34
CA GLY A 199 5.84 -0.28 0.12
C GLY A 199 4.69 -1.07 0.72
N THR A 200 4.81 -1.45 1.99
CA THR A 200 3.80 -2.24 2.71
C THR A 200 2.77 -1.38 3.47
N ALA A 201 2.73 -0.07 3.21
CA ALA A 201 1.90 0.91 3.92
C ALA A 201 2.02 0.86 5.46
N GLY A 202 3.11 0.26 5.97
CA GLY A 202 3.32 0.03 7.41
C GLY A 202 2.41 -1.02 8.05
N LEU A 203 1.68 -1.81 7.26
CA LEU A 203 0.78 -2.84 7.77
C LEU A 203 1.53 -4.09 8.21
N ASN A 204 2.39 -4.62 7.34
CA ASN A 204 3.23 -5.77 7.64
C ASN A 204 4.66 -5.60 7.10
N TYR A 205 5.65 -6.14 7.80
CA TYR A 205 7.06 -6.15 7.40
C TYR A 205 7.63 -7.58 7.35
N SER A 206 6.78 -8.61 7.45
CA SER A 206 7.22 -10.01 7.27
C SER A 206 7.83 -10.21 5.88
N LEU A 207 9.00 -10.83 5.85
CA LEU A 207 9.69 -11.20 4.62
C LEU A 207 9.09 -12.49 4.03
N PRO A 208 9.14 -12.67 2.70
CA PRO A 208 8.75 -13.93 2.07
C PRO A 208 9.75 -15.04 2.41
N GLY A 209 9.34 -16.31 2.26
CA GLY A 209 10.21 -17.47 2.49
C GLY A 209 10.33 -17.93 3.95
N VAL A 210 9.57 -17.35 4.86
CA VAL A 210 9.51 -17.80 6.26
C VAL A 210 8.69 -19.09 6.35
N VAL A 211 9.23 -20.07 7.08
CA VAL A 211 8.55 -21.31 7.47
C VAL A 211 8.39 -21.35 8.98
N TYR A 212 7.32 -21.99 9.46
CA TYR A 212 7.01 -22.10 10.89
C TYR A 212 7.24 -23.52 11.36
N ASN A 213 8.04 -23.68 12.41
CA ASN A 213 8.15 -24.96 13.09
C ASN A 213 6.98 -25.10 14.07
N GLN A 214 6.08 -26.04 13.81
CA GLN A 214 5.00 -26.44 14.71
C GLN A 214 5.30 -27.82 15.28
N PRO A 215 4.67 -28.22 16.41
CA PRO A 215 4.88 -29.58 16.95
C PRO A 215 4.61 -30.71 15.95
N GLU A 216 3.70 -30.48 14.99
CA GLU A 216 3.35 -31.43 13.92
C GLU A 216 4.31 -31.40 12.72
N GLY A 217 5.25 -30.44 12.68
CA GLY A 217 6.25 -30.29 11.63
C GLY A 217 6.41 -28.86 11.12
N ILE A 218 7.24 -28.72 10.08
CA ILE A 218 7.51 -27.44 9.44
C ILE A 218 6.38 -27.13 8.45
N THR A 219 5.70 -26.00 8.64
CA THR A 219 4.59 -25.56 7.80
C THR A 219 4.89 -24.18 7.20
N ALA A 220 4.71 -24.06 5.88
CA ALA A 220 4.86 -22.78 5.19
C ALA A 220 3.59 -21.90 5.29
N THR A 221 2.45 -22.49 5.68
CA THR A 221 1.15 -21.82 5.66
C THR A 221 0.48 -21.87 7.03
N ARG A 222 -0.19 -20.78 7.40
CA ARG A 222 -0.96 -20.67 8.65
C ARG A 222 -2.45 -20.63 8.35
N PHE A 223 -3.22 -21.40 9.10
CA PHE A 223 -4.68 -21.33 9.06
C PHE A 223 -5.18 -20.13 9.85
N VAL A 224 -6.17 -19.44 9.28
CA VAL A 224 -6.79 -18.25 9.84
C VAL A 224 -8.29 -18.46 9.88
N PRO A 225 -8.94 -18.24 11.03
CA PRO A 225 -10.38 -18.32 11.10
C PRO A 225 -11.01 -17.16 10.33
N GLY A 226 -12.08 -17.44 9.59
CA GLY A 226 -12.83 -16.47 8.82
C GLY A 226 -14.31 -16.85 8.74
N ARG A 227 -15.11 -15.90 8.28
CA ARG A 227 -16.56 -16.05 8.10
C ARG A 227 -16.90 -15.70 6.66
N ARG A 228 -17.68 -16.55 5.99
CA ARG A 228 -18.16 -16.22 4.65
C ARG A 228 -19.21 -15.10 4.75
N LEU A 229 -19.10 -14.11 3.89
CA LEU A 229 -20.05 -13.01 3.82
C LEU A 229 -21.14 -13.25 2.77
N GLU A 230 -20.78 -14.00 1.72
CA GLU A 230 -21.63 -14.30 0.57
C GLU A 230 -21.86 -15.81 0.41
N ARG A 231 -22.99 -16.19 -0.20
CA ARG A 231 -23.35 -17.59 -0.46
C ARG A 231 -22.42 -18.28 -1.46
N ASN A 232 -21.92 -17.52 -2.45
CA ASN A 232 -20.95 -18.00 -3.44
C ASN A 232 -19.57 -18.34 -2.80
N GLY A 233 -19.33 -17.91 -1.55
CA GLY A 233 -18.08 -18.11 -0.85
C GLY A 233 -16.90 -17.28 -1.37
N HIS A 234 -17.11 -16.35 -2.31
CA HIS A 234 -16.05 -15.52 -2.88
C HIS A 234 -15.57 -14.43 -1.94
N VAL A 235 -16.41 -13.99 -1.01
CA VAL A 235 -16.09 -12.93 -0.06
C VAL A 235 -16.10 -13.46 1.36
N VAL A 236 -14.98 -13.26 2.08
CA VAL A 236 -14.73 -13.77 3.42
C VAL A 236 -14.25 -12.64 4.32
N ALA A 237 -14.81 -12.53 5.52
CA ALA A 237 -14.26 -11.67 6.58
C ALA A 237 -13.26 -12.48 7.42
N THR A 238 -12.00 -12.05 7.43
CA THR A 238 -10.96 -12.67 8.25
C THR A 238 -9.95 -11.61 8.71
N ALA A 239 -9.33 -11.81 9.89
CA ALA A 239 -8.37 -10.86 10.48
C ALA A 239 -8.87 -9.40 10.62
N GLY A 240 -10.17 -9.15 10.53
CA GLY A 240 -10.76 -7.80 10.53
C GLY A 240 -10.67 -7.06 9.18
N VAL A 241 -10.35 -7.77 8.10
CA VAL A 241 -10.44 -7.30 6.70
C VAL A 241 -11.41 -8.18 5.90
N VAL A 242 -11.86 -7.66 4.76
CA VAL A 242 -12.62 -8.42 3.78
C VAL A 242 -11.64 -8.97 2.75
N ALA A 243 -11.71 -10.27 2.51
CA ALA A 243 -10.81 -11.04 1.66
C ALA A 243 -11.59 -11.68 0.50
N MET A 244 -10.90 -11.83 -0.63
CA MET A 244 -11.38 -12.65 -1.74
C MET A 244 -10.93 -14.09 -1.55
N SER A 245 -11.84 -15.02 -1.78
CA SER A 245 -11.58 -16.45 -1.66
C SER A 245 -11.37 -17.06 -3.04
N ASP A 246 -10.24 -17.75 -3.22
CA ASP A 246 -9.95 -18.59 -4.38
C ASP A 246 -10.79 -19.87 -4.27
N VAL A 247 -12.09 -19.76 -4.52
CA VAL A 247 -12.99 -20.90 -4.52
C VAL A 247 -12.84 -21.65 -5.85
N GLY A 248 -12.14 -22.77 -5.83
CA GLY A 248 -12.10 -23.76 -6.92
C GLY A 248 -13.18 -24.85 -6.82
N GLY A 249 -14.14 -24.72 -5.90
CA GLY A 249 -15.21 -25.68 -5.70
C GLY A 249 -16.38 -25.09 -4.94
N SER A 250 -17.55 -25.10 -5.56
CA SER A 250 -18.81 -24.79 -4.89
C SER A 250 -18.99 -25.77 -3.72
N VAL A 251 -18.76 -25.31 -2.49
CA VAL A 251 -19.28 -26.04 -1.33
C VAL A 251 -20.78 -25.77 -1.34
N ASN A 252 -21.57 -26.73 -1.81
CA ASN A 252 -23.03 -26.68 -1.79
C ASN A 252 -23.49 -26.47 -0.34
N VAL A 253 -23.74 -25.20 0.02
CA VAL A 253 -24.52 -24.86 1.19
C VAL A 253 -25.96 -25.07 0.77
N ASN A 254 -26.63 -26.07 1.34
CA ASN A 254 -28.03 -26.37 1.03
C ASN A 254 -28.89 -25.09 1.12
N ASN A 255 -29.78 -24.91 0.15
CA ASN A 255 -30.50 -23.67 -0.16
C ASN A 255 -31.62 -23.30 0.84
N ASN A 256 -31.45 -23.47 2.15
CA ASN A 256 -32.46 -23.01 3.09
C ASN A 256 -32.38 -21.48 3.28
N TRP A 257 -33.53 -20.81 3.16
CA TRP A 257 -33.64 -19.35 3.17
C TRP A 257 -33.14 -18.72 4.48
N ASP A 258 -33.25 -19.45 5.60
CA ASP A 258 -32.74 -19.09 6.93
C ASP A 258 -31.20 -19.10 7.06
N ASP A 259 -30.46 -19.65 6.08
CA ASP A 259 -29.01 -19.82 6.20
C ASP A 259 -28.20 -18.55 5.90
N LYS A 260 -28.79 -17.44 5.44
CA LYS A 260 -28.03 -16.19 5.19
C LYS A 260 -27.34 -15.66 6.44
N ASN A 261 -28.02 -15.72 7.59
CA ASN A 261 -27.42 -15.32 8.87
C ASN A 261 -26.50 -16.41 9.44
N ARG A 262 -26.81 -17.70 9.21
CA ARG A 262 -25.98 -18.82 9.67
C ARG A 262 -24.63 -18.90 8.97
N ILE A 263 -24.54 -18.58 7.68
CA ILE A 263 -23.26 -18.57 6.94
C ILE A 263 -22.26 -17.60 7.58
N ARG A 264 -22.74 -16.47 8.12
CA ARG A 264 -21.91 -15.50 8.85
C ARG A 264 -21.57 -15.97 10.26
N GLN A 265 -22.38 -16.84 10.86
CA GLN A 265 -22.14 -17.41 12.19
C GLN A 265 -21.15 -18.57 12.18
N ASN A 266 -21.02 -19.27 11.06
CA ASN A 266 -20.07 -20.36 10.92
C ASN A 266 -18.64 -19.82 10.77
N LEU A 267 -17.76 -20.30 11.65
CA LEU A 267 -16.33 -20.01 11.60
C LEU A 267 -15.64 -21.13 10.83
N GLU A 268 -14.98 -20.76 9.73
CA GLU A 268 -14.23 -21.69 8.90
C GLU A 268 -12.74 -21.33 8.91
N ASN A 269 -11.88 -22.31 8.66
CA ASN A 269 -10.45 -22.10 8.54
C ASN A 269 -10.07 -21.84 7.08
N PHE A 270 -9.26 -20.81 6.89
CA PHE A 270 -8.75 -20.40 5.59
C PHE A 270 -7.23 -20.36 5.61
N THR A 271 -6.62 -20.75 4.50
CA THR A 271 -5.19 -20.52 4.25
C THR A 271 -5.03 -19.20 3.53
N VAL A 272 -4.18 -18.31 4.05
CA VAL A 272 -3.86 -17.05 3.38
C VAL A 272 -2.85 -17.33 2.27
N LYS A 273 -3.19 -16.94 1.03
CA LYS A 273 -2.27 -17.09 -0.12
C LYS A 273 -1.47 -15.83 -0.38
N ARG A 274 -2.15 -14.68 -0.39
CA ARG A 274 -1.55 -13.43 -0.84
C ARG A 274 -2.14 -12.26 -0.06
N LEU A 275 -1.26 -11.35 0.35
CA LEU A 275 -1.61 -10.04 0.87
C LEU A 275 -1.00 -8.98 -0.07
N LYS A 276 -1.86 -8.19 -0.71
CA LYS A 276 -1.47 -7.10 -1.60
C LYS A 276 -2.03 -5.79 -1.07
N ILE A 277 -1.38 -4.67 -1.36
CA ILE A 277 -1.89 -3.35 -1.04
C ILE A 277 -2.28 -2.66 -2.33
N ALA A 278 -3.48 -2.09 -2.37
CA ALA A 278 -3.93 -1.32 -3.52
C ALA A 278 -3.14 0.00 -3.62
N PRO A 279 -2.53 0.32 -4.78
CA PRO A 279 -1.63 1.48 -4.91
C PRO A 279 -2.36 2.81 -4.69
N ASN A 280 -3.62 2.92 -5.13
CA ASN A 280 -4.34 4.20 -5.07
C ASN A 280 -5.02 4.43 -3.71
N SER A 281 -5.51 3.36 -3.07
CA SER A 281 -6.40 3.45 -1.91
C SER A 281 -5.79 2.94 -0.60
N GLY A 282 -4.64 2.25 -0.68
CA GLY A 282 -3.96 1.67 0.48
C GLY A 282 -4.72 0.56 1.19
N GLN A 283 -5.79 0.03 0.59
CA GLN A 283 -6.51 -1.09 1.19
C GLN A 283 -5.70 -2.37 1.07
N ALA A 284 -5.75 -3.17 2.13
CA ALA A 284 -5.22 -4.52 2.16
C ALA A 284 -6.17 -5.46 1.41
N LEU A 285 -5.71 -5.94 0.25
CA LEU A 285 -6.37 -6.97 -0.54
C LEU A 285 -5.81 -8.33 -0.13
N LEU A 286 -6.64 -9.12 0.54
CA LEU A 286 -6.29 -10.45 1.02
C LEU A 286 -6.93 -11.51 0.13
N THR A 287 -6.13 -12.46 -0.36
CA THR A 287 -6.60 -13.65 -1.07
C THR A 287 -6.44 -14.87 -0.16
N VAL A 288 -7.53 -15.59 0.05
CA VAL A 288 -7.61 -16.76 0.92
C VAL A 288 -8.10 -17.99 0.17
N GLN A 289 -7.78 -19.18 0.68
CA GLN A 289 -8.32 -20.44 0.18
C GLN A 289 -9.00 -21.18 1.34
N PRO A 290 -10.22 -21.69 1.16
CA PRO A 290 -10.87 -22.47 2.20
C PRO A 290 -10.08 -23.76 2.44
N HIS A 291 -9.82 -24.07 3.70
CA HIS A 291 -9.30 -25.38 4.07
C HIS A 291 -10.48 -26.36 4.04
N SER A 292 -10.68 -27.02 2.90
CA SER A 292 -11.74 -28.02 2.79
C SER A 292 -11.40 -29.19 3.72
N ARG A 293 -12.25 -29.43 4.71
CA ARG A 293 -12.30 -30.71 5.41
C ARG A 293 -12.89 -31.75 4.46
N THR A 294 -12.26 -32.01 3.33
CA THR A 294 -12.52 -33.26 2.64
C THR A 294 -11.94 -34.33 3.55
N ASN A 295 -12.81 -34.91 4.37
CA ASN A 295 -12.55 -36.21 4.98
C ASN A 295 -11.93 -37.09 3.89
N ASN A 296 -10.79 -37.68 4.20
CA ASN A 296 -10.14 -38.72 3.42
C ASN A 296 -11.14 -39.85 3.12
N ARG A 297 -11.98 -39.67 2.12
CA ARG A 297 -12.49 -40.77 1.31
C ARG A 297 -11.65 -40.74 0.04
N PRO A 298 -10.91 -41.82 -0.29
CA PRO A 298 -10.22 -41.94 -1.57
C PRO A 298 -11.28 -42.03 -2.67
N GLY A 299 -11.84 -40.89 -3.04
CA GLY A 299 -12.75 -40.72 -4.16
C GLY A 299 -11.93 -40.45 -5.41
N GLN A 300 -12.08 -41.34 -6.37
CA GLN A 300 -11.43 -41.37 -7.67
C GLN A 300 -11.14 -39.98 -8.26
N LEU A 301 -9.88 -39.81 -8.69
CA LEU A 301 -9.44 -38.73 -9.55
C LEU A 301 -10.29 -38.75 -10.84
N THR A 302 -11.32 -37.93 -10.93
CA THR A 302 -11.89 -37.61 -12.24
C THR A 302 -10.93 -36.65 -12.95
N PRO A 303 -10.44 -36.99 -14.16
CA PRO A 303 -9.55 -36.12 -14.90
C PRO A 303 -10.24 -34.77 -15.17
N ARG A 304 -9.57 -33.68 -14.75
CA ARG A 304 -9.97 -32.32 -15.13
C ARG A 304 -9.94 -32.23 -16.65
N THR A 305 -11.07 -31.88 -17.25
CA THR A 305 -11.15 -31.46 -18.63
C THR A 305 -10.25 -30.22 -18.79
N PRO A 306 -9.30 -30.20 -19.74
CA PRO A 306 -8.47 -29.04 -19.96
C PRO A 306 -9.33 -27.91 -20.51
N THR A 307 -9.49 -26.85 -19.73
CA THR A 307 -9.96 -25.56 -20.25
C THR A 307 -8.85 -25.01 -21.15
N ASN A 308 -9.13 -24.95 -22.46
CA ASN A 308 -8.28 -24.28 -23.44
C ASN A 308 -8.07 -22.82 -23.03
N TYR A 309 -6.88 -22.50 -22.53
CA TYR A 309 -6.41 -21.13 -22.49
C TYR A 309 -6.09 -20.72 -23.92
N VAL A 310 -6.94 -19.88 -24.51
CA VAL A 310 -6.57 -19.10 -25.69
C VAL A 310 -5.49 -18.13 -25.23
N SER A 311 -4.23 -18.47 -25.50
CA SER A 311 -3.12 -17.53 -25.38
C SER A 311 -3.27 -16.47 -26.46
N SER A 312 -3.72 -15.26 -26.10
CA SER A 312 -3.61 -14.09 -26.97
C SER A 312 -2.14 -13.65 -26.99
N SER A 313 -1.31 -14.36 -27.74
CA SER A 313 0.03 -13.93 -28.12
C SER A 313 -0.09 -12.91 -29.25
N ASN A 314 -0.30 -11.64 -28.89
CA ASN A 314 -0.21 -10.49 -29.79
C ASN A 314 0.06 -9.21 -28.99
N ASP A 315 1.20 -9.12 -28.31
CA ASP A 315 1.59 -7.86 -27.65
C ASP A 315 3.09 -7.53 -27.73
N SER A 316 3.86 -8.18 -28.61
CA SER A 316 5.28 -7.87 -28.81
C SER A 316 5.58 -6.91 -29.98
N ILE A 317 4.58 -6.22 -30.54
CA ILE A 317 4.76 -5.33 -31.72
C ILE A 317 4.52 -3.83 -31.39
N ARG A 318 4.20 -3.47 -30.14
CA ARG A 318 3.74 -2.09 -29.84
C ARG A 318 4.79 -1.10 -29.32
N THR A 319 5.98 -1.55 -28.95
CA THR A 319 7.06 -0.67 -28.46
C THR A 319 7.65 0.27 -29.51
N HIS A 320 7.39 0.03 -30.81
CA HIS A 320 7.96 0.83 -31.91
C HIS A 320 7.11 2.03 -32.36
N ASN A 321 5.89 2.20 -31.84
CA ASN A 321 4.95 3.19 -32.38
C ASN A 321 4.99 4.57 -31.68
N GLU A 322 5.47 4.66 -30.44
CA GLU A 322 5.42 5.92 -29.67
C GLU A 322 6.69 6.77 -29.76
N SER A 323 7.89 6.17 -29.85
CA SER A 323 9.08 6.91 -30.26
C SER A 323 8.95 7.48 -31.67
N ASN A 324 8.19 6.80 -32.54
CA ASN A 324 7.74 7.33 -33.82
C ASN A 324 6.80 8.55 -33.70
N ALA A 325 6.00 8.66 -32.63
CA ALA A 325 5.07 9.78 -32.44
C ALA A 325 5.79 11.05 -31.97
N LEU A 326 6.77 10.91 -31.06
CA LEU A 326 7.63 12.00 -30.61
C LEU A 326 8.59 12.44 -31.74
N TYR A 327 9.12 11.48 -32.50
CA TYR A 327 9.84 11.75 -33.75
C TYR A 327 8.99 12.53 -34.75
N LYS A 328 7.74 12.11 -35.02
CA LYS A 328 6.83 12.84 -35.93
C LYS A 328 6.48 14.25 -35.43
N LEU A 329 6.29 14.44 -34.14
CA LEU A 329 6.00 15.76 -33.54
C LEU A 329 7.21 16.70 -33.58
N ILE A 330 8.41 16.19 -33.30
CA ILE A 330 9.65 16.97 -33.37
C ILE A 330 10.02 17.28 -34.84
N ASN A 331 9.90 16.30 -35.74
CA ASN A 331 10.25 16.44 -37.16
C ASN A 331 9.29 17.41 -37.90
N ASN A 332 7.99 17.39 -37.59
CA ASN A 332 7.03 18.31 -38.22
C ASN A 332 7.17 19.78 -37.80
N SER A 333 7.99 20.08 -36.78
CA SER A 333 8.01 21.42 -36.17
C SER A 333 9.41 22.01 -36.00
N LEU A 334 10.48 21.21 -36.11
CA LEU A 334 11.85 21.73 -36.27
C LEU A 334 12.10 22.23 -37.71
N PHE A 335 11.24 21.82 -38.64
CA PHE A 335 11.43 22.02 -40.08
C PHE A 335 10.21 22.67 -40.76
N SER A 336 9.37 23.38 -39.98
CA SER A 336 8.32 24.30 -40.46
C SER A 336 8.70 25.74 -40.18
#